data_AF-A0A6B0X638-F1
#
_entry.id   AF-A0A6B0X638-F1
#
_cell.length_a   1.000
_cell.length_b   1.000
_cell.length_c   1.000
_cell.angle_alpha   90.00
_cell.angle_beta   90.00
_cell.angle_gamma   90.00
#
_symmetry.space_group_name_H-M   'P 1'
#
loop_
_entity.id
_entity.type
_entity.pdbx_description
1 polymer ?
#
loop_
_entity_poly.entity_id
_entity_poly.type
_entity_poly.pdbx_seq_one_letter_code
_entity_poly.pdbx_strand_id
1 'polypeptide(L)'
;MSKMFGVQKTPIYGSFGEFTIGGGSGTIRAKYILTKIKPGNDGSWECELASQMKPWREVFNVEELSFDELLQRDLDDSRVAHDLIPYLLGTAGIRAKFFPPILSVIVPRKQSGAGIEPFYPKPDFPEDLIENYGELFDFEQIKWAEPTPLATLRYNRQRSAFIIVDGQHRAMAVLALHRQLNESWGNNAFASYYDHISVTPEQVKSIELPTCIIYFPDLHEGNPISQKLGIDLSSVCREIFLVVNRSAKRVSESRELLLDDEDIAARLMRRTLSTLKDRGEEQAGLARIYSISYGDSDTEIGQREVTSGHLEYSSAIALHKIHRAISFGVEEAFKIDYYSDISDGRRTQNRNRPAEILLGTGVQHNSVLSRNSGKLLPPHEVDEVVEKLGALADVALLSLFDKFRPFSTHNSELRNLRMRLSDVHARAEVEQKKAYTLIFEGSGVRNVFDSHFERLKEEKDELNREGQPVPDHIENQIEFCNSVNSALDKHERRFQRDRACKFFSINIDLFDDDNNHDEQK
;
A
#
# COMPACT_ATOMS: atom_id res chain seq x y z
N MET A 1 -13.24 49.96 2.19
CA MET A 1 -12.78 48.92 3.14
C MET A 1 -13.37 47.60 2.72
N SER A 2 -12.61 46.81 1.96
CA SER A 2 -13.01 45.45 1.58
C SER A 2 -12.87 44.57 2.82
N LYS A 3 -13.97 44.01 3.33
CA LYS A 3 -13.91 42.92 4.30
C LYS A 3 -13.34 41.72 3.55
N MET A 4 -12.06 41.41 3.78
CA MET A 4 -11.51 40.11 3.41
C MET A 4 -12.40 39.04 4.06
N PHE A 5 -13.12 38.27 3.24
CA PHE A 5 -13.76 37.05 3.69
C PHE A 5 -12.65 36.12 4.16
N GLY A 6 -12.46 36.02 5.48
CA GLY A 6 -11.51 35.09 6.06
C GLY A 6 -11.87 33.66 5.67
N VAL A 7 -10.87 32.87 5.30
CA VAL A 7 -11.03 31.44 5.02
C VAL A 7 -11.63 30.76 6.27
N GLN A 8 -12.75 30.05 6.10
CA GLN A 8 -13.41 29.36 7.20
C GLN A 8 -12.57 28.13 7.61
N LYS A 9 -12.05 28.16 8.85
CA LYS A 9 -11.31 27.05 9.46
C LYS A 9 -12.18 26.34 10.50
N THR A 10 -12.19 25.02 10.48
CA THR A 10 -12.96 24.18 11.41
C THR A 10 -12.09 23.83 12.63
N PRO A 11 -12.60 24.01 13.87
CA PRO A 11 -11.84 23.70 15.07
C PRO A 11 -11.88 22.21 15.44
N ILE A 12 -10.76 21.71 15.96
CA ILE A 12 -10.58 20.41 16.59
C ILE A 12 -10.05 20.68 18.00
N TYR A 13 -10.59 19.98 18.99
CA TYR A 13 -10.19 20.12 20.38
C TYR A 13 -9.52 18.84 20.87
N GLY A 14 -8.53 18.99 21.74
CA GLY A 14 -7.81 17.84 22.26
C GLY A 14 -6.69 18.22 23.23
N SER A 15 -5.98 17.21 23.70
CA SER A 15 -4.77 17.42 24.48
C SER A 15 -3.55 17.42 23.58
N PHE A 16 -2.67 18.40 23.75
CA PHE A 16 -1.47 18.52 22.94
C PHE A 16 -0.25 17.94 23.64
N GLY A 17 0.73 17.55 22.84
CA GLY A 17 2.08 17.29 23.28
C GLY A 17 3.09 17.51 22.17
N GLU A 18 4.36 17.47 22.54
CA GLU A 18 5.49 17.57 21.61
C GLU A 18 6.41 16.39 21.88
N PHE A 19 6.89 15.79 20.79
CA PHE A 19 7.75 14.64 20.80
C PHE A 19 8.99 14.94 19.95
N THR A 20 10.17 14.80 20.55
CA THR A 20 11.46 14.98 19.89
C THR A 20 12.37 13.83 20.32
N ILE A 21 12.91 13.07 19.36
CA ILE A 21 13.89 12.01 19.63
C ILE A 21 15.28 12.52 19.24
N GLY A 22 16.20 12.61 20.22
CA GLY A 22 17.63 12.87 19.99
C GLY A 22 17.99 14.35 19.76
N GLY A 23 19.18 14.76 20.22
CA GLY A 23 19.69 16.15 20.14
C GLY A 23 20.68 16.40 18.99
N GLY A 24 20.61 15.63 17.90
CA GLY A 24 21.54 15.72 16.77
C GLY A 24 21.01 16.55 15.59
N SER A 25 21.90 16.99 14.71
CA SER A 25 21.54 17.66 13.45
C SER A 25 20.86 16.67 12.50
N GLY A 26 19.52 16.65 12.48
CA GLY A 26 18.72 15.74 11.66
C GLY A 26 17.45 15.21 12.33
N THR A 27 17.14 15.63 13.56
CA THR A 27 15.94 15.20 14.27
C THR A 27 14.76 16.12 13.94
N ILE A 28 13.62 15.52 13.63
CA ILE A 28 12.38 16.22 13.25
C ILE A 28 11.47 16.23 14.47
N ARG A 29 11.06 17.42 14.90
CA ARG A 29 10.08 17.57 15.97
C ARG A 29 8.69 17.20 15.45
N ALA A 30 7.96 16.45 16.26
CA ALA A 30 6.57 16.09 16.00
C ALA A 30 5.70 16.70 17.10
N LYS A 31 4.75 17.55 16.71
CA LYS A 31 3.70 18.03 17.61
C LYS A 31 2.43 17.25 17.33
N TYR A 32 1.68 16.95 18.38
CA TYR A 32 0.47 16.16 18.25
C TYR A 32 -0.69 16.72 19.07
N ILE A 33 -1.90 16.39 18.63
CA ILE A 33 -3.15 16.58 19.38
C ILE A 33 -3.87 15.23 19.47
N LEU A 34 -4.10 14.77 20.70
CA LEU A 34 -4.93 13.62 21.01
C LEU A 34 -6.38 14.07 21.09
N THR A 35 -7.19 13.48 20.23
CA THR A 35 -8.58 13.84 20.02
C THR A 35 -9.40 12.57 19.71
N LYS A 36 -10.60 12.74 19.15
CA LYS A 36 -11.47 11.63 18.76
C LYS A 36 -12.22 11.96 17.48
N ILE A 37 -12.64 10.91 16.77
CA ILE A 37 -13.60 10.99 15.68
C ILE A 37 -14.83 10.15 15.96
N LYS A 38 -15.95 10.50 15.33
CA LYS A 38 -17.23 9.81 15.46
C LYS A 38 -17.88 9.62 14.09
N PRO A 39 -18.48 8.45 13.80
CA PRO A 39 -19.33 8.27 12.64
C PRO A 39 -20.72 8.90 12.88
N GLY A 40 -21.29 9.54 11.87
CA GLY A 40 -22.59 10.18 11.98
C GLY A 40 -22.74 11.41 11.10
N ASN A 41 -23.87 12.10 11.26
CA ASN A 41 -24.28 13.25 10.46
C ASN A 41 -24.83 14.40 11.35
N ASP A 42 -24.49 14.38 12.65
CA ASP A 42 -25.00 15.34 13.64
C ASP A 42 -24.33 16.74 13.57
N GLY A 43 -23.44 16.96 12.60
CA GLY A 43 -22.72 18.22 12.40
C GLY A 43 -21.70 18.55 13.49
N SER A 44 -21.41 17.61 14.40
CA SER A 44 -20.35 17.76 15.40
C SER A 44 -18.97 17.84 14.74
N TRP A 45 -18.02 18.52 15.38
CA TRP A 45 -16.67 18.67 14.82
C TRP A 45 -15.96 17.31 14.69
N GLU A 46 -16.32 16.34 15.53
CA GLU A 46 -15.85 14.95 15.47
C GLU A 46 -16.33 14.25 14.18
N CYS A 47 -17.59 14.45 13.80
CA CYS A 47 -18.15 13.94 12.55
C CYS A 47 -17.56 14.67 11.34
N GLU A 48 -17.38 15.99 11.43
CA GLU A 48 -16.76 16.76 10.36
C GLU A 48 -15.31 16.33 10.12
N LEU A 49 -14.55 16.06 11.19
CA LEU A 49 -13.19 15.53 11.12
C LEU A 49 -13.17 14.15 10.46
N ALA A 50 -14.10 13.26 10.81
CA ALA A 50 -14.22 11.95 10.16
C ALA A 50 -14.38 12.09 8.63
N SER A 51 -15.17 13.07 8.13
CA SER A 51 -15.31 13.32 6.69
C SER A 51 -14.01 13.78 6.01
N GLN A 52 -13.05 14.34 6.77
CA GLN A 52 -11.79 14.86 6.25
C GLN A 52 -10.64 13.85 6.34
N MET A 53 -10.79 12.79 7.14
CA MET A 53 -9.80 11.72 7.22
C MET A 53 -9.81 10.86 5.95
N LYS A 54 -8.61 10.56 5.47
CA LYS A 54 -8.39 9.79 4.26
C LYS A 54 -7.41 8.65 4.55
N PRO A 55 -7.77 7.39 4.25
CA PRO A 55 -6.79 6.32 4.18
C PRO A 55 -5.74 6.65 3.13
N TRP A 56 -4.53 6.11 3.32
CA TRP A 56 -3.40 6.31 2.41
C TRP A 56 -3.80 6.10 0.93
N ARG A 57 -4.59 5.05 0.66
CA ARG A 57 -5.06 4.67 -0.69
C ARG A 57 -5.91 5.71 -1.42
N GLU A 58 -6.52 6.65 -0.70
CA GLU A 58 -7.44 7.64 -1.29
C GLU A 58 -6.74 8.96 -1.61
N VAL A 59 -5.52 9.17 -1.11
CA VAL A 59 -4.79 10.44 -1.27
C VAL A 59 -3.88 10.42 -2.49
N PHE A 60 -3.35 9.24 -2.83
CA PHE A 60 -2.36 9.11 -3.88
C PHE A 60 -2.87 8.25 -5.06
N ASN A 61 -2.62 8.70 -6.29
CA ASN A 61 -3.00 7.95 -7.48
C ASN A 61 -2.03 6.79 -7.73
N VAL A 62 -2.56 5.61 -8.08
CA VAL A 62 -1.79 4.36 -8.27
C VAL A 62 -0.63 4.55 -9.24
N GLU A 63 -0.86 5.33 -10.29
CA GLU A 63 0.10 5.63 -11.36
C GLU A 63 1.25 6.53 -10.89
N GLU A 64 1.01 7.37 -9.86
CA GLU A 64 1.98 8.34 -9.33
C GLU A 64 2.75 7.83 -8.11
N LEU A 65 2.32 6.70 -7.54
CA LEU A 65 2.95 6.13 -6.36
C LEU A 65 4.34 5.54 -6.69
N SER A 66 5.26 5.58 -5.74
CA SER A 66 6.38 4.64 -5.70
C SER A 66 5.87 3.23 -5.39
N PHE A 67 6.68 2.22 -5.66
CA PHE A 67 6.34 0.85 -5.29
C PHE A 67 6.07 0.69 -3.78
N ASP A 68 6.82 1.42 -2.94
CA ASP A 68 6.72 1.34 -1.49
C ASP A 68 5.36 1.82 -0.99
N GLU A 69 4.85 2.90 -1.57
CA GLU A 69 3.56 3.46 -1.22
C GLU A 69 2.39 2.59 -1.68
N LEU A 70 2.57 1.73 -2.70
CA LEU A 70 1.58 0.72 -3.09
C LEU A 70 1.42 -0.39 -2.04
N LEU A 71 2.46 -0.70 -1.26
CA LEU A 71 2.36 -1.67 -0.17
C LEU A 71 1.63 -1.09 1.04
N GLN A 72 1.83 0.20 1.32
CA GLN A 72 1.14 0.93 2.40
C GLN A 72 -0.36 1.17 2.14
N ARG A 73 -0.80 0.85 0.92
CA ARG A 73 -2.19 0.93 0.44
C ARG A 73 -3.02 -0.33 0.75
N ASP A 74 -2.40 -1.45 1.09
CA ASP A 74 -3.06 -2.77 1.16
C ASP A 74 -3.97 -2.89 2.39
N LEU A 75 -5.20 -2.40 2.24
CA LEU A 75 -6.29 -2.50 3.21
C LEU A 75 -7.16 -3.72 2.87
N ASP A 76 -7.50 -4.48 3.90
CA ASP A 76 -8.37 -5.66 3.79
C ASP A 76 -9.82 -5.23 4.10
N ASP A 77 -10.52 -4.73 3.09
CA ASP A 77 -11.91 -4.26 3.22
C ASP A 77 -12.88 -5.38 3.64
N SER A 78 -12.60 -6.63 3.25
CA SER A 78 -13.39 -7.80 3.69
C SER A 78 -13.32 -7.97 5.20
N ARG A 79 -12.11 -7.96 5.76
CA ARG A 79 -11.90 -8.00 7.22
C ARG A 79 -12.54 -6.81 7.92
N VAL A 80 -12.51 -5.61 7.33
CA VAL A 80 -13.17 -4.44 7.91
C VAL A 80 -14.69 -4.67 7.98
N ALA A 81 -15.28 -5.14 6.87
CA ALA A 81 -16.71 -5.31 6.74
C ALA A 81 -17.27 -6.47 7.60
N HIS A 82 -16.60 -7.62 7.64
CA HIS A 82 -17.09 -8.82 8.32
C HIS A 82 -16.58 -9.02 9.75
N ASP A 83 -15.45 -8.39 10.12
CA ASP A 83 -14.88 -8.60 11.46
C ASP A 83 -15.00 -7.32 12.30
N LEU A 84 -14.49 -6.19 11.78
CA LEU A 84 -14.32 -4.97 12.57
C LEU A 84 -15.62 -4.18 12.77
N ILE A 85 -16.44 -4.05 11.72
CA ILE A 85 -17.74 -3.36 11.84
C ILE A 85 -18.70 -4.16 12.75
N PRO A 86 -18.87 -5.48 12.57
CA PRO A 86 -19.63 -6.33 13.51
C PRO A 86 -19.13 -6.23 14.95
N TYR A 87 -17.82 -6.18 15.17
CA TYR A 87 -17.24 -5.93 16.49
C TYR A 87 -17.70 -4.60 17.09
N LEU A 88 -17.65 -3.50 16.33
CA LEU A 88 -18.11 -2.18 16.78
C LEU A 88 -19.61 -2.18 17.08
N LEU A 89 -20.44 -2.74 16.19
CA LEU A 89 -21.89 -2.78 16.33
C LEU A 89 -22.36 -3.77 17.42
N GLY A 90 -21.55 -4.75 17.80
CA GLY A 90 -21.83 -5.68 18.91
C GLY A 90 -22.57 -6.93 18.54
N THR A 91 -22.57 -7.26 17.28
CA THR A 91 -23.13 -8.51 16.78
C THR A 91 -22.23 -9.71 17.10
N ALA A 92 -20.95 -9.48 17.44
CA ALA A 92 -19.96 -10.52 17.75
C ALA A 92 -20.03 -11.14 19.17
N GLY A 93 -21.02 -10.79 20.01
CA GLY A 93 -21.18 -11.39 21.36
C GLY A 93 -20.13 -11.00 22.42
N ILE A 94 -19.19 -10.09 22.09
CA ILE A 94 -18.12 -9.63 22.99
C ILE A 94 -18.60 -8.46 23.84
N ARG A 95 -18.37 -8.53 25.17
CA ARG A 95 -18.85 -7.54 26.15
C ARG A 95 -17.98 -6.28 26.27
N ALA A 96 -16.68 -6.37 25.98
CA ALA A 96 -15.75 -5.25 26.06
C ALA A 96 -15.25 -4.88 24.66
N LYS A 97 -15.50 -3.64 24.24
CA LYS A 97 -15.12 -3.13 22.93
C LYS A 97 -14.24 -1.90 23.07
N PHE A 98 -13.06 -1.93 22.48
CA PHE A 98 -12.18 -0.78 22.46
C PHE A 98 -11.23 -0.85 21.26
N PHE A 99 -11.17 0.22 20.48
CA PHE A 99 -10.13 0.38 19.47
C PHE A 99 -8.98 1.20 20.05
N PRO A 100 -7.73 0.70 19.95
CA PRO A 100 -6.58 1.53 20.26
C PRO A 100 -6.56 2.76 19.35
N PRO A 101 -5.91 3.87 19.78
CA PRO A 101 -5.84 5.09 19.00
C PRO A 101 -5.28 4.85 17.60
N ILE A 102 -5.81 5.59 16.63
CA ILE A 102 -5.23 5.68 15.28
C ILE A 102 -4.27 6.86 15.17
N LEU A 103 -3.36 6.79 14.20
CA LEU A 103 -2.39 7.85 13.94
C LEU A 103 -2.70 8.51 12.60
N SER A 104 -2.76 9.84 12.60
CA SER A 104 -2.97 10.61 11.39
C SER A 104 -2.06 11.83 11.31
N VAL A 105 -1.65 12.18 10.10
CA VAL A 105 -0.84 13.37 9.82
C VAL A 105 -1.70 14.39 9.08
N ILE A 106 -1.74 15.64 9.56
CA ILE A 106 -2.33 16.75 8.79
C ILE A 106 -1.35 17.18 7.71
N VAL A 107 -1.84 17.27 6.47
CA VAL A 107 -1.00 17.56 5.30
C VAL A 107 -1.68 18.57 4.36
N PRO A 108 -0.90 19.39 3.64
CA PRO A 108 -1.39 20.23 2.56
C PRO A 108 -1.75 19.39 1.32
N ARG A 109 -2.96 19.59 0.77
CA ARG A 109 -3.37 18.97 -0.50
C ARG A 109 -2.78 19.77 -1.66
N LYS A 110 -2.38 19.07 -2.73
CA LYS A 110 -2.04 19.75 -3.99
C LYS A 110 -3.25 20.49 -4.55
N GLN A 111 -3.02 21.68 -5.12
CA GLN A 111 -4.09 22.48 -5.74
C GLN A 111 -4.62 21.85 -7.04
N SER A 112 -3.81 21.02 -7.70
CA SER A 112 -4.16 20.29 -8.92
C SER A 112 -3.47 18.92 -8.90
N GLY A 113 -4.20 17.87 -9.28
CA GLY A 113 -3.72 16.48 -9.25
C GLY A 113 -3.95 15.76 -7.92
N ALA A 114 -3.49 14.51 -7.83
CA ALA A 114 -3.52 13.71 -6.61
C ALA A 114 -2.25 13.96 -5.75
N GLY A 115 -2.33 13.62 -4.46
CA GLY A 115 -1.22 13.73 -3.51
C GLY A 115 -1.17 15.00 -2.67
N ILE A 116 -0.01 15.23 -2.05
CA ILE A 116 0.23 16.27 -1.05
C ILE A 116 1.38 17.19 -1.46
N GLU A 117 1.41 18.41 -0.92
CA GLU A 117 2.59 19.28 -1.04
C GLU A 117 3.72 18.76 -0.13
N PRO A 118 4.99 18.90 -0.54
CA PRO A 118 6.13 18.34 0.21
C PRO A 118 6.41 19.03 1.55
N PHE A 119 5.97 20.27 1.73
CA PHE A 119 6.23 21.07 2.92
C PHE A 119 4.99 21.85 3.36
N TYR A 120 4.91 22.17 4.67
CA TYR A 120 3.95 23.13 5.17
C TYR A 120 4.26 24.56 4.73
N PRO A 121 3.26 25.45 4.65
CA PRO A 121 3.49 26.88 4.55
C PRO A 121 4.38 27.37 5.69
N LYS A 122 5.18 28.40 5.44
CA LYS A 122 6.01 29.00 6.48
C LYS A 122 5.13 29.43 7.68
N PRO A 123 5.43 28.99 8.92
CA PRO A 123 4.65 29.36 10.07
C PRO A 123 4.86 30.83 10.43
N ASP A 124 3.78 31.47 10.86
CA ASP A 124 3.75 32.76 11.53
C ASP A 124 3.34 32.56 13.00
N PHE A 125 3.86 33.41 13.88
CA PHE A 125 3.63 33.31 15.32
C PHE A 125 3.02 34.62 15.82
N PRO A 126 1.69 34.82 15.61
CA PRO A 126 1.03 36.06 16.01
C PRO A 126 1.07 36.27 17.53
N GLU A 127 1.08 35.18 18.31
CA GLU A 127 1.22 35.16 19.76
C GLU A 127 2.06 33.96 20.20
N ASP A 128 2.64 33.99 21.41
CA ASP A 128 3.56 32.95 21.92
C ASP A 128 2.98 31.52 21.91
N LEU A 129 1.66 31.38 21.95
CA LEU A 129 0.94 30.10 22.01
C LEU A 129 0.15 29.78 20.74
N ILE A 130 0.31 30.60 19.68
CA ILE A 130 -0.40 30.45 18.42
C ILE A 130 0.59 30.25 17.29
N GLU A 131 0.44 29.15 16.55
CA GLU A 131 1.15 28.88 15.30
C GLU A 131 0.17 28.95 14.13
N ASN A 132 0.43 29.82 13.18
CA ASN A 132 -0.37 29.97 11.97
C ASN A 132 0.41 29.44 10.77
N TYR A 133 -0.08 28.38 10.12
CA TYR A 133 0.49 27.83 8.88
C TYR A 133 -0.27 28.39 7.67
N GLY A 134 -0.42 29.72 7.61
CA GLY A 134 -1.12 30.44 6.55
C GLY A 134 -2.61 30.06 6.45
N GLU A 135 -3.04 29.66 5.26
CA GLU A 135 -4.40 29.20 5.02
C GLU A 135 -4.63 27.72 5.32
N LEU A 136 -3.60 26.97 5.74
CA LEU A 136 -3.70 25.53 5.97
C LEU A 136 -4.36 25.22 7.32
N PHE A 137 -3.68 25.53 8.42
CA PHE A 137 -4.22 25.36 9.76
C PHE A 137 -3.60 26.35 10.77
N ASP A 138 -4.27 26.50 11.91
CA ASP A 138 -3.80 27.23 13.09
C ASP A 138 -3.76 26.28 14.27
N PHE A 139 -2.72 26.37 15.08
CA PHE A 139 -2.59 25.65 16.34
C PHE A 139 -2.55 26.66 17.49
N GLU A 140 -3.43 26.52 18.47
CA GLU A 140 -3.53 27.40 19.63
C GLU A 140 -3.50 26.57 20.91
N GLN A 141 -2.49 26.77 21.76
CA GLN A 141 -2.46 26.18 23.09
C GLN A 141 -3.33 27.01 24.05
N ILE A 142 -4.24 26.34 24.76
CA ILE A 142 -5.16 27.00 25.69
C ILE A 142 -4.41 27.39 26.98
N LYS A 143 -4.51 28.66 27.35
CA LYS A 143 -3.98 29.19 28.61
C LYS A 143 -5.13 29.47 29.58
N TRP A 144 -5.06 28.90 30.78
CA TRP A 144 -5.95 29.23 31.90
C TRP A 144 -5.09 29.59 33.11
N ALA A 145 -4.73 30.87 33.22
CA ALA A 145 -3.66 31.40 34.09
C ALA A 145 -2.25 30.88 33.71
N GLU A 146 -2.07 29.56 33.65
CA GLU A 146 -0.88 28.86 33.17
C GLU A 146 -1.17 28.10 31.85
N PRO A 147 -0.14 27.75 31.06
CA PRO A 147 -0.30 26.91 29.88
C PRO A 147 -0.89 25.54 30.27
N THR A 148 -2.02 25.18 29.65
CA THR A 148 -2.68 23.88 29.89
C THR A 148 -2.24 22.86 28.84
N PRO A 149 -2.38 21.54 29.08
CA PRO A 149 -2.14 20.53 28.05
C PRO A 149 -3.25 20.49 26.99
N LEU A 150 -4.16 21.47 26.93
CA LEU A 150 -5.24 21.51 25.96
C LEU A 150 -4.87 22.44 24.80
N ALA A 151 -5.29 22.07 23.59
CA ALA A 151 -5.10 22.89 22.41
C ALA A 151 -6.31 22.84 21.47
N THR A 152 -6.39 23.86 20.61
CA THR A 152 -7.31 23.94 19.50
C THR A 152 -6.53 23.92 18.19
N LEU A 153 -6.85 22.99 17.30
CA LEU A 153 -6.32 22.94 15.93
C LEU A 153 -7.44 23.39 14.98
N ARG A 154 -7.30 24.54 14.31
CA ARG A 154 -8.27 25.05 13.33
C ARG A 154 -7.75 24.82 11.92
N TYR A 155 -8.40 23.98 11.12
CA TYR A 155 -7.90 23.60 9.79
C TYR A 155 -8.83 24.04 8.66
N ASN A 156 -8.26 24.26 7.48
CA ASN A 156 -9.01 24.56 6.26
C ASN A 156 -9.38 23.27 5.53
N ARG A 157 -10.69 22.97 5.43
CA ARG A 157 -11.24 21.76 4.80
C ARG A 157 -10.88 21.62 3.32
N GLN A 158 -10.70 22.73 2.61
CA GLN A 158 -10.40 22.69 1.17
C GLN A 158 -8.91 22.46 0.90
N ARG A 159 -8.03 22.88 1.83
CA ARG A 159 -6.58 22.83 1.65
C ARG A 159 -5.88 21.75 2.46
N SER A 160 -6.54 21.18 3.46
CA SER A 160 -5.95 20.19 4.37
C SER A 160 -6.54 18.80 4.14
N ALA A 161 -5.73 17.77 4.34
CA ALA A 161 -6.19 16.40 4.49
C ALA A 161 -5.58 15.79 5.76
N PHE A 162 -6.24 14.78 6.32
CA PHE A 162 -5.73 14.00 7.44
C PHE A 162 -5.43 12.59 6.94
N ILE A 163 -4.16 12.30 6.70
CA ILE A 163 -3.74 10.99 6.19
C ILE A 163 -3.61 10.04 7.36
N ILE A 164 -4.25 8.88 7.29
CA ILE A 164 -4.12 7.83 8.31
C ILE A 164 -2.84 7.01 8.03
N VAL A 165 -1.88 7.09 8.97
CA VAL A 165 -0.58 6.42 8.87
C VAL A 165 -0.45 5.19 9.78
N ASP A 166 -1.31 5.05 10.79
CA ASP A 166 -1.48 3.80 11.55
C ASP A 166 -2.96 3.53 11.84
N GLY A 167 -3.31 2.24 11.92
CA GLY A 167 -4.64 1.80 12.25
C GLY A 167 -5.63 1.95 11.09
N GLN A 168 -5.16 1.80 9.86
CA GLN A 168 -5.98 1.99 8.66
C GLN A 168 -7.27 1.15 8.66
N HIS A 169 -7.24 -0.14 9.06
CA HIS A 169 -8.46 -0.97 9.16
C HIS A 169 -9.43 -0.47 10.25
N ARG A 170 -8.90 -0.05 11.40
CA ARG A 170 -9.70 0.51 12.52
C ARG A 170 -10.37 1.82 12.11
N ALA A 171 -9.61 2.69 11.47
CA ALA A 171 -10.10 3.94 10.92
C ALA A 171 -11.17 3.67 9.85
N MET A 172 -10.91 2.74 8.91
CA MET A 172 -11.89 2.43 7.87
C MET A 172 -13.18 1.81 8.38
N ALA A 173 -13.16 1.03 9.46
CA ALA A 173 -14.42 0.56 10.07
C ALA A 173 -15.32 1.74 10.48
N VAL A 174 -14.74 2.79 11.08
CA VAL A 174 -15.47 3.98 11.50
C VAL A 174 -15.83 4.87 10.31
N LEU A 175 -14.92 5.04 9.35
CA LEU A 175 -15.17 5.84 8.14
C LEU A 175 -16.23 5.19 7.23
N ALA A 176 -16.25 3.86 7.13
CA ALA A 176 -17.27 3.14 6.38
C ALA A 176 -18.66 3.35 6.99
N LEU A 177 -18.79 3.24 8.32
CA LEU A 177 -20.04 3.56 9.03
C LEU A 177 -20.47 5.02 8.78
N HIS A 178 -19.54 5.96 8.87
CA HIS A 178 -19.80 7.37 8.58
C HIS A 178 -20.27 7.58 7.13
N ARG A 179 -19.64 6.90 6.16
CA ARG A 179 -19.97 7.00 4.74
C ARG A 179 -21.31 6.38 4.41
N GLN A 180 -21.64 5.27 5.04
CA GLN A 180 -22.92 4.58 4.89
C GLN A 180 -24.09 5.44 5.38
N LEU A 181 -23.91 6.17 6.48
CA LEU A 181 -24.93 7.08 7.02
C LEU A 181 -25.12 8.36 6.19
N ASN A 182 -24.09 8.81 5.49
CA ASN A 182 -24.09 10.05 4.73
C ASN A 182 -24.17 9.84 3.21
N GLU A 183 -24.29 8.59 2.76
CA GLU A 183 -24.24 8.20 1.33
C GLU A 183 -23.04 8.81 0.58
N SER A 184 -21.90 8.95 1.27
CA SER A 184 -20.76 9.75 0.80
C SER A 184 -19.63 8.92 0.17
N TRP A 185 -19.96 7.71 -0.30
CA TRP A 185 -19.01 6.83 -0.98
C TRP A 185 -18.58 7.38 -2.36
N GLY A 186 -19.41 8.17 -3.04
CA GLY A 186 -19.09 8.71 -4.38
C GLY A 186 -18.79 7.58 -5.39
N ASN A 187 -17.76 7.75 -6.23
CA ASN A 187 -17.30 6.73 -7.19
C ASN A 187 -16.25 5.75 -6.60
N ASN A 188 -16.29 5.49 -5.30
CA ASN A 188 -15.29 4.64 -4.65
C ASN A 188 -15.47 3.16 -5.04
N ALA A 189 -14.44 2.57 -5.66
CA ALA A 189 -14.45 1.18 -6.12
C ALA A 189 -14.59 0.13 -4.98
N PHE A 190 -14.40 0.54 -3.72
CA PHE A 190 -14.48 -0.34 -2.56
C PHE A 190 -15.84 -0.29 -1.84
N ALA A 191 -16.78 0.56 -2.28
CA ALA A 191 -18.10 0.68 -1.66
C ALA A 191 -18.84 -0.66 -1.60
N SER A 192 -18.69 -1.50 -2.64
CA SER A 192 -19.39 -2.78 -2.77
C SER A 192 -19.17 -3.76 -1.62
N TYR A 193 -18.02 -3.68 -0.93
CA TYR A 193 -17.74 -4.52 0.24
C TYR A 193 -18.66 -4.19 1.43
N TYR A 194 -19.20 -2.97 1.47
CA TYR A 194 -19.96 -2.45 2.61
C TYR A 194 -21.48 -2.38 2.33
N ASP A 195 -21.93 -2.72 1.12
CA ASP A 195 -23.35 -2.59 0.70
C ASP A 195 -24.33 -3.35 1.60
N HIS A 196 -23.89 -4.48 2.16
CA HIS A 196 -24.70 -5.29 3.09
C HIS A 196 -24.88 -4.66 4.47
N ILE A 197 -24.06 -3.65 4.80
CA ILE A 197 -24.06 -3.01 6.11
C ILE A 197 -25.12 -1.92 6.11
N SER A 198 -26.24 -2.19 6.78
CA SER A 198 -27.28 -1.21 7.06
C SER A 198 -27.10 -0.68 8.48
N VAL A 199 -26.89 0.64 8.62
CA VAL A 199 -26.68 1.28 9.92
C VAL A 199 -27.59 2.50 10.10
N THR A 200 -28.06 2.72 11.33
CA THR A 200 -28.79 3.93 11.72
C THR A 200 -27.93 4.86 12.58
N PRO A 201 -28.24 6.18 12.63
CA PRO A 201 -27.52 7.13 13.48
C PRO A 201 -27.48 6.71 14.96
N GLU A 202 -28.55 6.08 15.46
CA GLU A 202 -28.64 5.59 16.83
C GLU A 202 -27.65 4.48 17.14
N GLN A 203 -27.44 3.55 16.20
CA GLN A 203 -26.54 2.40 16.38
C GLN A 203 -25.08 2.84 16.52
N VAL A 204 -24.70 3.96 15.90
CA VAL A 204 -23.31 4.45 15.91
C VAL A 204 -23.06 5.58 16.90
N LYS A 205 -24.11 6.08 17.56
CA LYS A 205 -24.06 7.31 18.39
C LYS A 205 -23.01 7.25 19.51
N SER A 206 -22.73 6.07 20.05
CA SER A 206 -21.77 5.84 21.13
C SER A 206 -20.38 5.43 20.64
N ILE A 207 -20.19 5.27 19.32
CA ILE A 207 -18.90 4.87 18.76
C ILE A 207 -18.00 6.10 18.68
N GLU A 208 -16.90 6.07 19.41
CA GLU A 208 -15.84 7.07 19.33
C GLU A 208 -14.51 6.37 19.11
N LEU A 209 -13.72 6.87 18.17
CA LEU A 209 -12.37 6.37 17.89
C LEU A 209 -11.34 7.40 18.35
N PRO A 210 -10.48 7.08 19.33
CA PRO A 210 -9.38 7.94 19.70
C PRO A 210 -8.42 8.14 18.52
N THR A 211 -8.01 9.38 18.29
CA THR A 211 -7.18 9.77 17.14
C THR A 211 -6.04 10.66 17.62
N CYS A 212 -4.81 10.31 17.25
CA CYS A 212 -3.65 11.17 17.40
C CYS A 212 -3.37 11.86 16.06
N ILE A 213 -3.54 13.18 16.02
CA ILE A 213 -3.20 13.99 14.84
C ILE A 213 -1.82 14.59 15.06
N ILE A 214 -0.90 14.37 14.12
CA ILE A 214 0.48 14.84 14.15
C ILE A 214 0.72 15.87 13.05
N TYR A 215 1.57 16.85 13.35
CA TYR A 215 2.24 17.70 12.36
C TYR A 215 3.72 17.89 12.73
N PHE A 216 4.52 18.28 11.75
CA PHE A 216 5.97 18.42 11.87
C PHE A 216 6.39 19.89 11.68
N PRO A 217 6.58 20.67 12.77
CA PRO A 217 6.91 22.08 12.68
C PRO A 217 8.18 22.39 11.88
N ASP A 218 9.12 21.44 11.79
CA ASP A 218 10.39 21.63 11.08
C ASP A 218 10.30 21.41 9.56
N LEU A 219 9.18 20.88 9.05
CA LEU A 219 8.96 20.58 7.62
C LEU A 219 8.14 21.67 6.92
N HIS A 220 8.72 22.86 6.81
CA HIS A 220 8.08 24.01 6.16
C HIS A 220 8.97 24.65 5.08
N GLU A 221 8.36 25.38 4.14
CA GLU A 221 9.03 26.06 3.01
C GLU A 221 10.16 27.02 3.44
N GLY A 222 10.14 27.48 4.69
CA GLY A 222 11.12 28.39 5.27
C GLY A 222 12.32 27.72 5.94
N ASN A 223 12.39 26.38 6.01
CA ASN A 223 13.49 25.66 6.66
C ASN A 223 14.49 25.10 5.64
N PRO A 224 15.68 25.71 5.49
CA PRO A 224 16.67 25.26 4.52
C PRO A 224 17.37 23.95 4.91
N ILE A 225 17.30 23.51 6.18
CA ILE A 225 17.96 22.29 6.65
C ILE A 225 17.20 21.07 6.12
N SER A 226 15.88 21.04 6.29
CA SER A 226 15.01 19.96 5.81
C SER A 226 15.10 19.80 4.29
N GLN A 227 15.14 20.93 3.56
CA GLN A 227 15.29 20.94 2.11
C GLN A 227 16.65 20.43 1.64
N LYS A 228 17.74 20.78 2.32
CA LYS A 228 19.10 20.28 2.00
C LYS A 228 19.27 18.80 2.29
N LEU A 229 18.61 18.28 3.33
CA LEU A 229 18.64 16.86 3.68
C LEU A 229 17.70 16.01 2.82
N GLY A 230 16.86 16.64 1.99
CA GLY A 230 15.89 15.94 1.14
C GLY A 230 14.76 15.26 1.92
N ILE A 231 14.47 15.74 3.14
CA ILE A 231 13.40 15.19 3.98
C ILE A 231 12.14 16.03 3.80
N ASP A 232 11.08 15.39 3.35
CA ASP A 232 9.77 16.00 3.08
C ASP A 232 8.61 15.29 3.83
N LEU A 233 7.40 15.85 3.74
CA LEU A 233 6.24 15.28 4.42
C LEU A 233 5.89 13.85 3.98
N SER A 234 6.06 13.54 2.69
CA SER A 234 5.78 12.21 2.13
C SER A 234 6.71 11.16 2.73
N SER A 235 8.01 11.46 2.76
CA SER A 235 9.06 10.58 3.29
C SER A 235 8.87 10.31 4.80
N VAL A 236 8.52 11.32 5.60
CA VAL A 236 8.28 11.16 7.05
C VAL A 236 7.00 10.37 7.33
N CYS A 237 5.91 10.64 6.60
CA CYS A 237 4.69 9.86 6.75
C CYS A 237 4.93 8.37 6.44
N ARG A 238 5.72 8.09 5.40
CA ARG A 238 6.14 6.74 5.03
C ARG A 238 6.96 6.07 6.13
N GLU A 239 7.96 6.77 6.69
CA GLU A 239 8.79 6.25 7.77
C GLU A 239 7.97 5.88 9.02
N ILE A 240 7.04 6.74 9.43
CA ILE A 240 6.16 6.47 10.58
C ILE A 240 5.29 5.24 10.34
N PHE A 241 4.70 5.12 9.15
CA PHE A 241 3.91 3.94 8.78
C PHE A 241 4.75 2.66 8.95
N LEU A 242 6.00 2.66 8.49
CA LEU A 242 6.90 1.51 8.55
C LEU A 242 7.21 1.11 10.00
N VAL A 243 7.64 2.09 10.80
CA VAL A 243 8.09 1.86 12.18
C VAL A 243 6.94 1.35 13.05
N VAL A 244 5.74 1.93 12.91
CA VAL A 244 4.59 1.53 13.73
C VAL A 244 4.11 0.13 13.36
N ASN A 245 4.00 -0.20 12.06
CA ASN A 245 3.49 -1.50 11.63
C ASN A 245 4.43 -2.68 11.91
N ARG A 246 5.77 -2.48 11.95
CA ARG A 246 6.71 -3.54 12.36
C ARG A 246 6.46 -4.09 13.77
N SER A 247 5.78 -3.33 14.64
CA SER A 247 5.61 -3.67 16.06
C SER A 247 4.32 -4.43 16.41
N ALA A 248 3.30 -4.44 15.54
CA ALA A 248 1.93 -4.86 15.93
C ALA A 248 1.40 -6.18 15.30
N LYS A 249 2.01 -6.69 14.23
CA LYS A 249 1.73 -8.04 13.66
C LYS A 249 2.99 -8.48 12.92
N ARG A 250 3.33 -9.78 12.92
CA ARG A 250 4.45 -10.27 12.10
C ARG A 250 4.12 -9.95 10.64
N VAL A 251 4.81 -8.96 10.10
CA VAL A 251 4.80 -8.64 8.68
C VAL A 251 5.30 -9.90 7.97
N SER A 252 4.64 -10.27 6.90
CA SER A 252 5.03 -11.42 6.09
C SER A 252 6.41 -11.17 5.46
N GLU A 253 7.21 -12.22 5.19
CA GLU A 253 8.63 -12.06 4.84
C GLU A 253 8.83 -11.18 3.60
N SER A 254 7.96 -11.28 2.57
CA SER A 254 8.04 -10.40 1.40
C SER A 254 7.81 -8.94 1.78
N ARG A 255 6.79 -8.64 2.59
CA ARG A 255 6.49 -7.28 3.06
C ARG A 255 7.57 -6.75 3.98
N GLU A 256 8.18 -7.57 4.84
CA GLU A 256 9.30 -7.16 5.69
C GLU A 256 10.48 -6.72 4.83
N LEU A 257 10.86 -7.54 3.84
CA LEU A 257 11.94 -7.24 2.91
C LEU A 257 11.62 -6.00 2.05
N LEU A 258 10.40 -5.89 1.50
CA LEU A 258 10.01 -4.74 0.70
C LEU A 258 10.02 -3.43 1.49
N LEU A 259 10.01 -3.49 2.82
CA LEU A 259 10.04 -2.34 3.72
C LEU A 259 11.38 -2.18 4.46
N ASP A 260 12.38 -3.03 4.18
CA ASP A 260 13.68 -3.02 4.86
C ASP A 260 14.66 -2.05 4.16
N ASP A 261 14.93 -0.90 4.79
CA ASP A 261 15.93 0.08 4.33
C ASP A 261 17.37 -0.23 4.78
N GLU A 262 17.54 -1.15 5.73
CA GLU A 262 18.87 -1.57 6.19
C GLU A 262 19.50 -2.58 5.20
N ASP A 263 18.69 -3.43 4.56
CA ASP A 263 19.11 -4.43 3.58
C ASP A 263 19.29 -3.83 2.17
N ILE A 264 20.52 -3.77 1.68
CA ILE A 264 20.87 -3.32 0.32
C ILE A 264 20.20 -4.19 -0.75
N ALA A 265 20.10 -5.51 -0.56
CA ALA A 265 19.43 -6.39 -1.52
C ALA A 265 17.91 -6.14 -1.58
N ALA A 266 17.30 -5.77 -0.45
CA ALA A 266 15.91 -5.31 -0.42
C ALA A 266 15.73 -4.00 -1.19
N ARG A 267 16.65 -3.05 -1.03
CA ARG A 267 16.66 -1.81 -1.80
C ARG A 267 16.85 -2.03 -3.30
N LEU A 268 17.71 -2.97 -3.69
CA LEU A 268 17.90 -3.39 -5.09
C LEU A 268 16.64 -4.02 -5.68
N MET A 269 15.97 -4.89 -4.91
CA MET A 269 14.67 -5.45 -5.29
C MET A 269 13.64 -4.35 -5.51
N ARG A 270 13.48 -3.40 -4.57
CA ARG A 270 12.57 -2.25 -4.71
C ARG A 270 12.88 -1.41 -5.94
N ARG A 271 14.16 -1.17 -6.22
CA ARG A 271 14.62 -0.46 -7.41
C ARG A 271 14.17 -1.17 -8.68
N THR A 272 14.42 -2.48 -8.81
CA THR A 272 13.94 -3.27 -9.96
C THR A 272 12.42 -3.24 -10.09
N LEU A 273 11.68 -3.39 -8.98
CA LEU A 273 10.22 -3.33 -8.99
C LEU A 273 9.70 -1.95 -9.44
N SER A 274 10.39 -0.87 -9.05
CA SER A 274 10.12 0.49 -9.52
C SER A 274 10.41 0.62 -11.01
N THR A 275 11.56 0.12 -11.49
CA THR A 275 11.87 0.06 -12.93
C THR A 275 10.80 -0.71 -13.71
N LEU A 276 10.28 -1.82 -13.18
CA LEU A 276 9.22 -2.61 -13.81
C LEU A 276 7.86 -1.89 -13.82
N LYS A 277 7.61 -1.04 -12.82
CA LYS A 277 6.42 -0.18 -12.73
C LYS A 277 6.47 0.96 -13.74
N ASP A 278 7.60 1.66 -13.81
CA ASP A 278 7.78 2.90 -14.59
C ASP A 278 7.92 2.66 -16.09
N ARG A 279 8.00 1.41 -16.53
CA ARG A 279 7.96 1.05 -17.96
C ARG A 279 6.66 1.57 -18.57
N GLY A 280 6.76 2.51 -19.51
CA GLY A 280 5.62 3.07 -20.26
C GLY A 280 4.91 2.07 -21.15
N GLU A 281 3.69 2.37 -21.61
CA GLU A 281 2.80 1.41 -22.28
C GLU A 281 3.22 1.01 -23.71
N GLU A 282 4.32 1.48 -24.30
CA GLU A 282 4.51 1.30 -25.75
C GLU A 282 5.13 -0.03 -26.20
N GLN A 283 5.82 -0.76 -25.31
CA GLN A 283 6.56 -1.96 -25.70
C GLN A 283 5.82 -3.25 -25.31
N ALA A 284 5.33 -3.98 -26.31
CA ALA A 284 4.75 -5.31 -26.15
C ALA A 284 5.86 -6.36 -25.94
N GLY A 285 5.74 -7.19 -24.90
CA GLY A 285 6.69 -8.27 -24.60
C GLY A 285 7.69 -7.99 -23.46
N LEU A 286 7.72 -6.76 -22.94
CA LEU A 286 8.52 -6.45 -21.75
C LEU A 286 7.84 -6.89 -20.46
N ALA A 287 8.66 -7.31 -19.50
CA ALA A 287 8.23 -7.54 -18.12
C ALA A 287 7.68 -6.27 -17.49
N ARG A 288 6.67 -6.42 -16.63
CA ARG A 288 6.04 -5.32 -15.89
C ARG A 288 5.88 -5.72 -14.43
N ILE A 289 5.49 -4.74 -13.62
CA ILE A 289 5.20 -4.97 -12.19
C ILE A 289 4.18 -6.10 -11.97
N TYR A 290 3.16 -6.22 -12.82
CA TYR A 290 2.14 -7.28 -12.73
C TYR A 290 2.64 -8.68 -13.16
N SER A 291 3.88 -8.82 -13.62
CA SER A 291 4.51 -10.12 -13.88
C SER A 291 5.13 -10.74 -12.62
N ILE A 292 5.19 -9.97 -11.52
CA ILE A 292 5.86 -10.31 -10.28
C ILE A 292 4.86 -10.24 -9.13
N SER A 293 4.79 -11.29 -8.31
CA SER A 293 4.00 -11.27 -7.07
C SER A 293 4.80 -10.57 -5.96
N TYR A 294 4.17 -9.63 -5.26
CA TYR A 294 4.81 -8.86 -4.19
C TYR A 294 3.98 -8.77 -2.90
N GLY A 295 2.87 -9.50 -2.84
CA GLY A 295 2.06 -9.72 -1.65
C GLY A 295 1.96 -11.21 -1.34
N ASP A 296 2.07 -11.56 -0.06
CA ASP A 296 2.03 -12.95 0.38
C ASP A 296 0.60 -13.51 0.32
N SER A 297 0.49 -14.79 -0.05
CA SER A 297 -0.60 -15.62 0.46
C SER A 297 -0.30 -15.86 1.94
N ASP A 298 -1.27 -15.60 2.81
CA ASP A 298 -1.21 -16.03 4.22
C ASP A 298 -1.29 -17.56 4.25
N THR A 299 -0.28 -18.27 3.75
CA THR A 299 -0.15 -19.70 3.99
C THR A 299 0.52 -19.90 5.34
N GLU A 300 -0.18 -20.63 6.20
CA GLU A 300 0.33 -21.08 7.48
C GLU A 300 1.74 -21.69 7.33
N ILE A 301 2.52 -21.47 8.39
CA ILE A 301 3.89 -21.91 8.62
C ILE A 301 4.21 -23.22 7.86
N GLY A 302 5.07 -23.13 6.84
CA GLY A 302 5.77 -24.29 6.27
C GLY A 302 5.48 -24.65 4.82
N GLN A 303 4.57 -23.97 4.12
CA GLN A 303 4.44 -24.13 2.66
C GLN A 303 5.42 -23.22 1.94
N ARG A 304 6.30 -23.82 1.11
CA ARG A 304 7.27 -23.11 0.26
C ARG A 304 6.55 -22.09 -0.60
N GLU A 305 7.02 -20.85 -0.55
CA GLU A 305 6.61 -19.69 -1.36
C GLU A 305 6.24 -20.09 -2.80
N VAL A 306 4.94 -20.20 -3.07
CA VAL A 306 4.39 -20.27 -4.42
C VAL A 306 3.95 -18.84 -4.78
N THR A 307 4.25 -18.41 -6.01
CA THR A 307 3.68 -17.18 -6.58
C THR A 307 2.18 -17.14 -6.29
N SER A 308 1.75 -16.17 -5.46
CA SER A 308 0.37 -16.10 -4.95
C SER A 308 -0.65 -15.77 -6.03
N GLY A 309 -0.22 -15.17 -7.14
CA GLY A 309 -1.08 -15.00 -8.30
C GLY A 309 -0.78 -16.02 -9.39
N HIS A 310 -1.86 -16.47 -10.04
CA HIS A 310 -1.86 -17.55 -11.01
C HIS A 310 -1.10 -17.23 -12.31
N LEU A 311 -0.86 -15.94 -12.59
CA LEU A 311 -0.24 -15.49 -13.82
C LEU A 311 1.19 -14.97 -13.62
N GLU A 312 1.63 -14.68 -12.40
CA GLU A 312 2.98 -14.21 -12.12
C GLU A 312 3.99 -15.37 -12.23
N TYR A 313 5.19 -15.08 -12.76
CA TYR A 313 6.25 -16.09 -12.91
C TYR A 313 7.42 -15.89 -11.95
N SER A 314 7.38 -14.85 -11.12
CA SER A 314 8.40 -14.57 -10.12
C SER A 314 7.78 -13.84 -8.93
N SER A 315 8.55 -13.71 -7.84
CA SER A 315 8.13 -13.03 -6.63
C SER A 315 9.15 -11.98 -6.19
N ALA A 316 8.72 -11.03 -5.36
CA ALA A 316 9.60 -10.08 -4.69
C ALA A 316 10.72 -10.81 -3.95
N ILE A 317 10.40 -11.89 -3.23
CA ILE A 317 11.40 -12.70 -2.53
C ILE A 317 12.41 -13.34 -3.50
N ALA A 318 11.95 -13.82 -4.66
CA ALA A 318 12.86 -14.34 -5.68
C ALA A 318 13.78 -13.25 -6.22
N LEU A 319 13.26 -12.03 -6.47
CA LEU A 319 14.08 -10.89 -6.88
C LEU A 319 15.10 -10.50 -5.81
N HIS A 320 14.72 -10.48 -4.54
CA HIS A 320 15.64 -10.27 -3.41
C HIS A 320 16.75 -11.33 -3.39
N LYS A 321 16.38 -12.61 -3.49
CA LYS A 321 17.34 -13.73 -3.53
C LYS A 321 18.30 -13.62 -4.72
N ILE A 322 17.82 -13.18 -5.89
CA ILE A 322 18.66 -12.95 -7.07
C ILE A 322 19.62 -11.77 -6.83
N HIS A 323 19.14 -10.62 -6.34
CA HIS A 323 19.99 -9.46 -6.04
C HIS A 323 21.04 -9.77 -4.98
N ARG A 324 20.65 -10.54 -3.97
CA ARG A 324 21.55 -11.09 -2.97
C ARG A 324 22.65 -11.93 -3.60
N ALA A 325 22.27 -12.86 -4.49
CA ALA A 325 23.23 -13.72 -5.16
C ALA A 325 24.19 -12.91 -6.07
N ILE A 326 23.67 -12.02 -6.91
CA ILE A 326 24.47 -11.21 -7.84
C ILE A 326 25.48 -10.34 -7.08
N SER A 327 25.02 -9.64 -6.05
CA SER A 327 25.79 -8.60 -5.36
C SER A 327 26.67 -9.14 -4.24
N PHE A 328 26.22 -10.19 -3.53
CA PHE A 328 26.88 -10.71 -2.33
C PHE A 328 27.25 -12.20 -2.43
N GLY A 329 27.06 -12.85 -3.58
CA GLY A 329 27.39 -14.27 -3.75
C GLY A 329 28.89 -14.58 -3.58
N VAL A 330 29.21 -15.77 -3.07
CA VAL A 330 30.54 -16.39 -3.23
C VAL A 330 30.53 -17.34 -4.42
N GLU A 331 31.69 -17.64 -5.00
CA GLU A 331 31.80 -18.48 -6.21
C GLU A 331 31.21 -19.89 -5.99
N GLU A 332 31.41 -20.45 -4.80
CA GLU A 332 30.91 -21.77 -4.41
C GLU A 332 29.37 -21.84 -4.39
N ALA A 333 28.68 -20.70 -4.29
CA ALA A 333 27.23 -20.65 -4.28
C ALA A 333 26.61 -20.99 -5.64
N PHE A 334 27.38 -20.89 -6.73
CA PHE A 334 26.88 -21.04 -8.11
C PHE A 334 27.32 -22.34 -8.78
N LYS A 335 28.02 -23.21 -8.05
CA LYS A 335 28.48 -24.50 -8.59
C LYS A 335 27.28 -25.44 -8.74
N ILE A 336 26.91 -25.73 -9.98
CA ILE A 336 25.78 -26.60 -10.35
C ILE A 336 26.04 -28.06 -9.94
N ASP A 337 27.31 -28.46 -9.85
CA ASP A 337 27.73 -29.84 -9.60
C ASP A 337 27.39 -30.34 -8.18
N TYR A 338 27.05 -29.45 -7.25
CA TYR A 338 26.66 -29.80 -5.89
C TYR A 338 25.31 -29.16 -5.54
N TYR A 339 24.29 -30.00 -5.33
CA TYR A 339 23.00 -29.59 -4.75
C TYR A 339 23.25 -29.04 -3.35
N SER A 340 23.45 -27.74 -3.27
CA SER A 340 23.55 -27.05 -2.01
C SER A 340 22.55 -25.93 -1.94
N ASP A 341 21.91 -25.83 -0.78
CA ASP A 341 20.83 -24.88 -0.60
C ASP A 341 21.38 -23.45 -0.58
N ILE A 342 21.20 -22.77 -1.71
CA ILE A 342 21.55 -21.35 -1.87
C ILE A 342 20.57 -20.42 -1.14
N SER A 343 19.46 -20.96 -0.61
CA SER A 343 18.41 -20.18 0.06
C SER A 343 18.70 -19.88 1.54
N ASP A 344 19.48 -20.71 2.24
CA ASP A 344 19.92 -20.48 3.65
C ASP A 344 20.84 -19.25 3.77
N GLY A 345 21.33 -18.75 2.64
CA GLY A 345 21.89 -17.41 2.58
C GLY A 345 23.29 -17.25 3.21
N ARG A 346 23.73 -18.17 4.06
CA ARG A 346 25.11 -18.27 4.53
C ARG A 346 26.09 -18.46 3.35
N ARG A 347 25.65 -19.17 2.31
CA ARG A 347 26.42 -19.41 1.08
C ARG A 347 26.40 -18.24 0.10
N THR A 348 25.67 -17.17 0.36
CA THR A 348 25.60 -15.99 -0.53
C THR A 348 25.98 -14.70 0.22
N GLN A 349 26.86 -14.80 1.21
CA GLN A 349 27.34 -13.67 2.01
C GLN A 349 28.83 -13.40 1.77
N ASN A 350 29.12 -12.50 0.84
CA ASN A 350 30.43 -11.94 0.55
C ASN A 350 30.37 -10.43 0.73
N ARG A 351 31.10 -9.91 1.71
CA ARG A 351 31.12 -8.46 2.00
C ARG A 351 32.15 -7.70 1.15
N ASN A 352 33.07 -8.40 0.47
CA ASN A 352 34.12 -7.79 -0.34
C ASN A 352 33.65 -7.61 -1.78
N ARG A 353 32.96 -8.61 -2.34
CA ARG A 353 32.41 -8.58 -3.71
C ARG A 353 31.66 -7.27 -4.06
N PRO A 354 30.68 -6.79 -3.28
CA PRO A 354 30.00 -5.54 -3.61
C PRO A 354 30.96 -4.33 -3.64
N ALA A 355 31.95 -4.29 -2.74
CA ALA A 355 32.98 -3.24 -2.77
C ALA A 355 33.89 -3.35 -4.00
N GLU A 356 34.26 -4.58 -4.41
CA GLU A 356 35.04 -4.85 -5.62
C GLU A 356 34.31 -4.44 -6.90
N ILE A 357 33.00 -4.69 -6.98
CA ILE A 357 32.15 -4.25 -8.11
C ILE A 357 32.09 -2.72 -8.20
N LEU A 358 32.18 -2.03 -7.07
CA LEU A 358 32.07 -0.57 -6.96
C LEU A 358 33.42 0.17 -7.05
N LEU A 359 34.52 -0.53 -7.36
CA LEU A 359 35.81 0.12 -7.59
C LEU A 359 35.71 1.16 -8.72
N GLY A 360 36.24 2.36 -8.48
CA GLY A 360 36.16 3.48 -9.43
C GLY A 360 34.86 4.29 -9.38
N THR A 361 33.98 4.04 -8.41
CA THR A 361 32.77 4.85 -8.14
C THR A 361 32.99 5.84 -6.97
N GLY A 362 32.02 6.71 -6.70
CA GLY A 362 32.08 7.67 -5.58
C GLY A 362 32.07 7.01 -4.20
N VAL A 363 31.67 5.74 -4.12
CA VAL A 363 31.56 4.94 -2.89
C VAL A 363 32.70 3.93 -2.70
N GLN A 364 33.76 4.02 -3.52
CA GLN A 364 34.90 3.10 -3.49
C GLN A 364 35.71 3.11 -2.18
N HIS A 365 35.54 4.13 -1.33
CA HIS A 365 36.19 4.20 -0.01
C HIS A 365 35.67 3.13 0.95
N ASN A 366 34.49 2.57 0.69
CA ASN A 366 33.92 1.49 1.46
C ASN A 366 34.60 0.15 1.09
N SER A 367 35.63 -0.24 1.84
CA SER A 367 36.39 -1.47 1.58
C SER A 367 35.59 -2.76 1.80
N VAL A 368 34.48 -2.68 2.54
CA VAL A 368 33.62 -3.82 2.87
C VAL A 368 32.18 -3.34 2.93
N LEU A 369 31.28 -4.00 2.20
CA LEU A 369 29.85 -3.74 2.19
C LEU A 369 29.09 -5.03 2.51
N SER A 370 28.54 -5.09 3.72
CA SER A 370 27.59 -6.14 4.07
C SER A 370 26.18 -5.82 3.55
N ARG A 371 25.32 -6.83 3.51
CA ARG A 371 23.90 -6.65 3.17
C ARG A 371 23.22 -5.57 4.01
N ASN A 372 23.49 -5.53 5.31
CA ASN A 372 22.84 -4.61 6.25
C ASN A 372 23.55 -3.24 6.34
N SER A 373 24.43 -2.90 5.39
CA SER A 373 25.20 -1.65 5.46
C SER A 373 24.34 -0.40 5.25
N GLY A 374 23.09 -0.55 4.79
CA GLY A 374 22.11 0.55 4.72
C GLY A 374 21.86 1.21 6.08
N LYS A 375 22.05 0.49 7.19
CA LYS A 375 21.96 1.03 8.55
C LYS A 375 23.10 1.99 8.92
N LEU A 376 24.28 1.76 8.38
CA LEU A 376 25.52 2.40 8.83
C LEU A 376 25.98 3.53 7.91
N LEU A 377 25.61 3.47 6.63
CA LEU A 377 26.02 4.43 5.62
C LEU A 377 25.05 5.62 5.56
N PRO A 378 25.54 6.82 5.20
CA PRO A 378 24.68 7.97 4.91
C PRO A 378 23.68 7.65 3.77
N PRO A 379 22.44 8.19 3.80
CA PRO A 379 21.42 7.87 2.80
C PRO A 379 21.87 8.02 1.35
N HIS A 380 22.57 9.12 1.04
CA HIS A 380 23.08 9.39 -0.31
C HIS A 380 24.13 8.36 -0.78
N GLU A 381 24.97 7.83 0.11
CA GLU A 381 25.92 6.76 -0.24
C GLU A 381 25.18 5.46 -0.50
N VAL A 382 24.14 5.15 0.29
CA VAL A 382 23.34 3.94 0.04
C VAL A 382 22.56 4.06 -1.28
N ASP A 383 22.04 5.23 -1.61
CA ASP A 383 21.40 5.50 -2.90
C ASP A 383 22.39 5.25 -4.05
N GLU A 384 23.64 5.76 -3.93
CA GLU A 384 24.67 5.52 -4.95
C GLU A 384 25.05 4.03 -5.06
N VAL A 385 25.24 3.33 -3.93
CA VAL A 385 25.51 1.88 -3.92
C VAL A 385 24.40 1.10 -4.61
N VAL A 386 23.14 1.38 -4.26
CA VAL A 386 21.96 0.71 -4.82
C VAL A 386 21.82 1.03 -6.30
N GLU A 387 22.10 2.26 -6.72
CA GLU A 387 22.01 2.63 -8.13
C GLU A 387 23.08 1.93 -8.97
N LYS A 388 24.34 1.90 -8.51
CA LYS A 388 25.45 1.29 -9.25
C LYS A 388 25.34 -0.24 -9.31
N LEU A 389 25.09 -0.89 -8.17
CA LEU A 389 24.89 -2.35 -8.13
C LEU A 389 23.61 -2.73 -8.89
N GLY A 390 22.55 -1.95 -8.73
CA GLY A 390 21.26 -2.16 -9.39
C GLY A 390 21.36 -2.04 -10.89
N ALA A 391 22.05 -1.03 -11.42
CA ALA A 391 22.26 -0.86 -12.85
C ALA A 391 22.96 -2.09 -13.47
N LEU A 392 23.94 -2.66 -12.78
CA LEU A 392 24.62 -3.88 -13.22
C LEU A 392 23.72 -5.11 -13.16
N ALA A 393 22.99 -5.29 -12.05
CA ALA A 393 22.07 -6.41 -11.88
C ALA A 393 20.90 -6.38 -12.88
N ASP A 394 20.34 -5.20 -13.13
CA ASP A 394 19.21 -4.99 -14.04
C ASP A 394 19.57 -5.34 -15.49
N VAL A 395 20.82 -5.11 -15.93
CA VAL A 395 21.25 -5.51 -17.28
C VAL A 395 21.05 -7.00 -17.51
N ALA A 396 21.39 -7.83 -16.53
CA ALA A 396 21.21 -9.28 -16.62
C ALA A 396 19.75 -9.67 -16.37
N LEU A 397 19.16 -9.17 -15.28
CA LEU A 397 17.83 -9.55 -14.80
C LEU A 397 16.72 -9.12 -15.76
N LEU A 398 16.72 -7.87 -16.21
CA LEU A 398 15.71 -7.37 -17.13
C LEU A 398 15.89 -8.01 -18.50
N SER A 399 17.14 -8.22 -18.96
CA SER A 399 17.36 -8.96 -20.21
C SER A 399 16.86 -10.40 -20.14
N LEU A 400 16.96 -11.06 -18.98
CA LEU A 400 16.36 -12.38 -18.76
C LEU A 400 14.84 -12.29 -18.91
N PHE A 401 14.16 -11.41 -18.18
CA PHE A 401 12.70 -11.32 -18.25
C PHE A 401 12.15 -10.80 -19.58
N ASP A 402 12.89 -9.96 -20.29
CA ASP A 402 12.42 -9.31 -21.50
C ASP A 402 12.72 -10.12 -22.77
N LYS A 403 13.83 -10.86 -22.80
CA LYS A 403 14.30 -11.53 -24.03
C LYS A 403 14.23 -13.05 -23.97
N PHE A 404 14.22 -13.66 -22.78
CA PHE A 404 14.13 -15.11 -22.70
C PHE A 404 12.73 -15.54 -23.13
N ARG A 405 12.66 -16.37 -24.18
CA ARG A 405 11.43 -16.71 -24.90
C ARG A 405 10.25 -17.11 -23.99
N PRO A 406 10.43 -17.92 -22.92
CA PRO A 406 9.35 -18.20 -21.99
C PRO A 406 8.75 -16.93 -21.36
N PHE A 407 9.58 -16.02 -20.88
CA PHE A 407 9.13 -14.77 -20.24
C PHE A 407 8.62 -13.75 -21.25
N SER A 408 9.29 -13.56 -22.38
CA SER A 408 8.85 -12.58 -23.39
C SER A 408 7.48 -12.96 -23.98
N THR A 409 7.25 -14.25 -24.24
CA THR A 409 5.95 -14.77 -24.69
C THR A 409 4.88 -14.56 -23.61
N HIS A 410 5.21 -14.91 -22.37
CA HIS A 410 4.32 -14.70 -21.24
C HIS A 410 3.93 -13.22 -21.09
N ASN A 411 4.90 -12.32 -21.08
CA ASN A 411 4.70 -10.87 -20.95
C ASN A 411 3.84 -10.30 -22.08
N SER A 412 4.05 -10.78 -23.31
CA SER A 412 3.23 -10.37 -24.44
C SER A 412 1.77 -10.80 -24.27
N GLU A 413 1.51 -12.02 -23.82
CA GLU A 413 0.12 -12.46 -23.61
C GLU A 413 -0.54 -11.82 -22.40
N LEU A 414 0.23 -11.52 -21.35
CA LEU A 414 -0.27 -10.87 -20.16
C LEU A 414 -0.70 -9.44 -20.48
N ARG A 415 0.06 -8.78 -21.36
CA ARG A 415 -0.32 -7.50 -21.95
C ARG A 415 -1.56 -7.61 -22.83
N ASN A 416 -1.67 -8.63 -23.69
CA ASN A 416 -2.87 -8.83 -24.51
C ASN A 416 -4.12 -9.00 -23.64
N LEU A 417 -4.01 -9.78 -22.55
CA LEU A 417 -5.07 -9.91 -21.56
C LEU A 417 -5.43 -8.57 -20.92
N ARG A 418 -4.43 -7.78 -20.50
CA ARG A 418 -4.65 -6.43 -19.95
C ARG A 418 -5.38 -5.52 -20.93
N MET A 419 -4.98 -5.51 -22.20
CA MET A 419 -5.62 -4.70 -23.24
C MET A 419 -7.09 -5.11 -23.47
N ARG A 420 -7.36 -6.43 -23.53
CA ARG A 420 -8.74 -6.95 -23.65
C ARG A 420 -9.63 -6.53 -22.50
N LEU A 421 -9.12 -6.63 -21.27
CA LEU A 421 -9.86 -6.25 -20.06
C LEU A 421 -9.94 -4.72 -19.85
N SER A 422 -9.08 -3.96 -20.51
CA SER A 422 -9.11 -2.49 -20.49
C SER A 422 -10.01 -1.88 -21.57
N ASP A 423 -10.54 -2.70 -22.48
CA ASP A 423 -11.46 -2.26 -23.54
C ASP A 423 -12.74 -1.65 -22.96
N VAL A 424 -13.33 -0.69 -23.69
CA VAL A 424 -14.51 0.05 -23.25
C VAL A 424 -15.69 -0.89 -22.98
N HIS A 425 -15.87 -1.93 -23.79
CA HIS A 425 -16.95 -2.89 -23.60
C HIS A 425 -16.70 -3.80 -22.41
N ALA A 426 -15.45 -4.26 -22.21
CA ALA A 426 -15.09 -5.06 -21.05
C ALA A 426 -15.24 -4.26 -19.75
N ARG A 427 -14.89 -2.96 -19.74
CA ARG A 427 -15.04 -2.10 -18.56
C ARG A 427 -16.48 -1.78 -18.17
N ALA A 428 -17.43 -1.98 -19.09
CA ALA A 428 -18.86 -1.78 -18.81
C ALA A 428 -19.46 -2.92 -17.97
N GLU A 429 -18.88 -4.11 -18.03
CA GLU A 429 -19.29 -5.27 -17.22
C GLU A 429 -18.59 -5.23 -15.84
N VAL A 430 -19.38 -5.34 -14.77
CA VAL A 430 -18.88 -5.21 -13.39
C VAL A 430 -17.93 -6.36 -13.06
N GLU A 431 -18.23 -7.56 -13.54
CA GLU A 431 -17.46 -8.78 -13.34
C GLU A 431 -16.09 -8.69 -14.01
N GLN A 432 -16.05 -8.17 -15.25
CA GLN A 432 -14.81 -7.99 -16.01
C GLN A 432 -13.93 -6.91 -15.40
N LYS A 433 -14.53 -5.81 -14.95
CA LYS A 433 -13.83 -4.77 -14.20
C LYS A 433 -13.21 -5.34 -12.92
N LYS A 434 -13.95 -6.18 -12.20
CA LYS A 434 -13.42 -6.84 -10.99
C LYS A 434 -12.31 -7.83 -11.33
N ALA A 435 -12.47 -8.64 -12.38
CA ALA A 435 -11.43 -9.55 -12.86
C ALA A 435 -10.14 -8.80 -13.25
N TYR A 436 -10.24 -7.64 -13.91
CA TYR A 436 -9.10 -6.77 -14.19
C TYR A 436 -8.36 -6.37 -12.90
N THR A 437 -9.09 -5.87 -11.91
CA THR A 437 -8.53 -5.47 -10.62
C THR A 437 -7.84 -6.66 -9.93
N LEU A 438 -8.47 -7.84 -9.93
CA LEU A 438 -7.91 -9.05 -9.28
C LEU A 438 -6.66 -9.59 -9.99
N ILE A 439 -6.51 -9.38 -11.30
CA ILE A 439 -5.34 -9.83 -12.06
C ILE A 439 -4.20 -8.79 -12.04
N PHE A 440 -4.51 -7.49 -12.11
CA PHE A 440 -3.49 -6.47 -12.41
C PHE A 440 -3.24 -5.44 -11.30
N GLU A 441 -4.12 -5.28 -10.30
CA GLU A 441 -3.97 -4.26 -9.26
C GLU A 441 -3.26 -4.75 -7.97
N GLY A 442 -2.85 -6.02 -7.91
CA GLY A 442 -1.95 -6.56 -6.89
C GLY A 442 -2.38 -7.93 -6.34
N SER A 443 -1.39 -8.77 -6.02
CA SER A 443 -1.61 -10.16 -5.58
C SER A 443 -2.36 -10.29 -4.24
N GLY A 444 -2.28 -9.28 -3.37
CA GLY A 444 -3.05 -9.23 -2.11
C GLY A 444 -4.56 -9.10 -2.31
N VAL A 445 -5.00 -8.45 -3.41
CA VAL A 445 -6.43 -8.18 -3.66
C VAL A 445 -7.21 -9.46 -3.94
N ARG A 446 -6.58 -10.43 -4.62
CA ARG A 446 -7.20 -11.72 -4.92
C ARG A 446 -7.36 -12.59 -3.68
N ASN A 447 -6.35 -12.67 -2.83
CA ASN A 447 -6.45 -13.42 -1.56
C ASN A 447 -7.57 -12.90 -0.67
N VAL A 448 -7.75 -11.57 -0.61
CA VAL A 448 -8.85 -10.94 0.13
C VAL A 448 -10.21 -11.30 -0.49
N PHE A 449 -10.30 -11.31 -1.83
CA PHE A 449 -11.51 -11.72 -2.53
C PHE A 449 -11.85 -13.20 -2.30
N ASP A 450 -10.87 -14.10 -2.41
CA ASP A 450 -11.08 -15.54 -2.18
C ASP A 450 -11.48 -15.80 -0.72
N SER A 451 -10.82 -15.14 0.23
CA SER A 451 -11.16 -15.23 1.65
C SER A 451 -12.57 -14.70 1.96
N HIS A 452 -12.96 -13.59 1.32
CA HIS A 452 -14.32 -13.05 1.41
C HIS A 452 -15.34 -14.04 0.86
N PHE A 453 -15.06 -14.64 -0.30
CA PHE A 453 -15.95 -15.58 -0.93
C PHE A 453 -16.16 -16.85 -0.10
N GLU A 454 -15.08 -17.40 0.49
CA GLU A 454 -15.20 -18.55 1.39
C GLU A 454 -15.98 -18.21 2.66
N ARG A 455 -15.74 -17.03 3.27
CA ARG A 455 -16.53 -16.57 4.43
C ARG A 455 -18.03 -16.47 4.12
N LEU A 456 -18.40 -15.94 2.96
CA LEU A 456 -19.81 -15.86 2.55
C LEU A 456 -20.45 -17.25 2.41
N LYS A 457 -19.71 -18.24 1.87
CA LYS A 457 -20.19 -19.62 1.78
C LYS A 457 -20.35 -20.25 3.16
N GLU A 458 -19.37 -20.07 4.05
CA GLU A 458 -19.42 -20.56 5.42
C GLU A 458 -20.62 -19.98 6.16
N GLU A 459 -20.87 -18.68 6.03
CA GLU A 459 -22.03 -17.99 6.62
C GLU A 459 -23.35 -18.55 6.07
N LYS A 460 -23.45 -18.77 4.74
CA LYS A 460 -24.61 -19.42 4.12
C LYS A 460 -24.82 -20.84 4.66
N ASP A 461 -23.76 -21.62 4.81
CA ASP A 461 -23.82 -22.99 5.31
C ASP A 461 -24.17 -23.04 6.80
N GLU A 462 -23.75 -22.07 7.60
CA GLU A 462 -24.18 -21.90 9.00
C GLU A 462 -25.67 -21.59 9.09
N LEU A 463 -26.17 -20.60 8.36
CA LEU A 463 -27.59 -20.24 8.36
C LEU A 463 -28.47 -21.42 7.92
N ASN A 464 -28.05 -22.16 6.89
CA ASN A 464 -28.73 -23.37 6.45
C ASN A 464 -28.74 -24.47 7.53
N ARG A 465 -27.62 -24.67 8.24
CA ARG A 465 -27.53 -25.64 9.35
C ARG A 465 -28.43 -25.25 10.53
N GLU A 466 -28.58 -23.96 10.79
CA GLU A 466 -29.46 -23.44 11.83
C GLU A 466 -30.94 -23.36 11.41
N GLY A 467 -31.26 -23.68 10.15
CA GLY A 467 -32.61 -23.58 9.61
C GLY A 467 -33.12 -22.15 9.45
N GLN A 468 -32.21 -21.17 9.43
CA GLN A 468 -32.51 -19.76 9.22
C GLN A 468 -32.56 -19.45 7.71
N PRO A 469 -33.47 -18.56 7.25
CA PRO A 469 -33.48 -18.14 5.86
C PRO A 469 -32.20 -17.33 5.55
N VAL A 470 -31.54 -17.67 4.45
CA VAL A 470 -30.36 -16.95 3.97
C VAL A 470 -30.81 -15.57 3.45
N PRO A 471 -30.23 -14.47 3.93
CA PRO A 471 -30.54 -13.13 3.42
C PRO A 471 -30.19 -12.96 1.93
N ASP A 472 -31.05 -12.25 1.19
CA ASP A 472 -30.86 -11.98 -0.25
C ASP A 472 -29.50 -11.33 -0.56
N HIS A 473 -28.96 -10.51 0.34
CA HIS A 473 -27.66 -9.86 0.12
C HIS A 473 -26.50 -10.87 0.09
N ILE A 474 -26.55 -11.94 0.91
CA ILE A 474 -25.54 -13.00 0.91
C ILE A 474 -25.64 -13.79 -0.39
N GLU A 475 -26.86 -14.11 -0.82
CA GLU A 475 -27.06 -14.83 -2.08
C GLU A 475 -26.58 -14.02 -3.29
N ASN A 476 -26.94 -12.74 -3.37
CA ASN A 476 -26.51 -11.85 -4.43
C ASN A 476 -24.99 -11.65 -4.44
N GLN A 477 -24.35 -11.54 -3.27
CA GLN A 477 -22.89 -11.43 -3.19
C GLN A 477 -22.18 -12.72 -3.58
N ILE A 478 -22.72 -13.88 -3.20
CA ILE A 478 -22.20 -15.19 -3.63
C ILE A 478 -22.36 -15.35 -5.15
N GLU A 479 -23.51 -14.98 -5.71
CA GLU A 479 -23.75 -15.02 -7.15
C GLU A 479 -22.76 -14.12 -7.91
N PHE A 480 -22.55 -12.90 -7.42
CA PHE A 480 -21.54 -11.99 -7.96
C PHE A 480 -20.11 -12.56 -7.85
N CYS A 481 -19.74 -13.14 -6.71
CA CYS A 481 -18.42 -13.76 -6.56
C CYS A 481 -18.24 -14.95 -7.51
N ASN A 482 -19.29 -15.75 -7.71
CA ASN A 482 -19.30 -16.85 -8.68
C ASN A 482 -19.14 -16.36 -10.13
N SER A 483 -19.82 -15.28 -10.51
CA SER A 483 -19.70 -14.71 -11.86
C SER A 483 -18.30 -14.15 -12.11
N VAL A 484 -17.69 -13.49 -11.11
CA VAL A 484 -16.30 -13.03 -11.15
C VAL A 484 -15.32 -14.21 -11.26
N ASN A 485 -15.49 -15.28 -10.45
CA ASN A 485 -14.63 -16.47 -10.51
C ASN A 485 -14.73 -17.18 -11.87
N SER A 486 -15.94 -17.30 -12.42
CA SER A 486 -16.14 -17.85 -13.76
C SER A 486 -15.43 -17.01 -14.83
N ALA A 487 -15.49 -15.68 -14.73
CA ALA A 487 -14.77 -14.78 -15.61
C ALA A 487 -13.24 -14.93 -15.48
N LEU A 488 -12.71 -15.01 -14.24
CA LEU A 488 -11.29 -15.24 -13.97
C LEU A 488 -10.81 -16.55 -14.59
N ASP A 489 -11.49 -17.66 -14.32
CA ASP A 489 -11.17 -18.98 -14.86
C ASP A 489 -11.14 -18.97 -16.40
N LYS A 490 -12.11 -18.30 -17.02
CA LYS A 490 -12.18 -18.16 -18.48
C LYS A 490 -10.96 -17.41 -19.02
N HIS A 491 -10.57 -16.31 -18.38
CA HIS A 491 -9.41 -15.52 -18.78
C HIS A 491 -8.10 -16.25 -18.57
N GLU A 492 -7.95 -16.97 -17.46
CA GLU A 492 -6.76 -17.76 -17.15
C GLU A 492 -6.57 -18.91 -18.12
N ARG A 493 -7.62 -19.70 -18.39
CA ARG A 493 -7.56 -20.80 -19.37
C ARG A 493 -7.20 -20.28 -20.75
N ARG A 494 -7.85 -19.19 -21.17
CA ARG A 494 -7.54 -18.55 -22.45
C ARG A 494 -6.11 -18.04 -22.49
N PHE A 495 -5.64 -17.39 -21.44
CA PHE A 495 -4.25 -16.93 -21.34
C PHE A 495 -3.26 -18.09 -21.42
N GLN A 496 -3.48 -19.17 -20.68
CA GLN A 496 -2.61 -20.35 -20.70
C GLN A 496 -2.52 -20.97 -22.10
N ARG A 497 -3.67 -21.07 -22.79
CA ARG A 497 -3.76 -21.54 -24.17
C ARG A 497 -3.03 -20.61 -25.14
N ASP A 498 -3.40 -19.33 -25.17
CA ASP A 498 -2.82 -18.33 -26.08
C ASP A 498 -1.27 -18.26 -25.88
N ARG A 499 -0.81 -18.33 -24.61
CA ARG A 499 0.61 -18.39 -24.23
C ARG A 499 1.29 -19.66 -24.75
N ALA A 500 0.67 -20.83 -24.58
CA ALA A 500 1.23 -22.10 -25.04
C ALA A 500 1.35 -22.14 -26.57
N CYS A 501 0.28 -21.76 -27.29
CA CYS A 501 0.28 -21.71 -28.75
C CYS A 501 1.41 -20.79 -29.25
N LYS A 502 1.53 -19.59 -28.68
CA LYS A 502 2.59 -18.66 -29.05
C LYS A 502 3.99 -19.15 -28.67
N PHE A 503 4.13 -19.80 -27.52
CA PHE A 503 5.42 -20.33 -27.07
C PHE A 503 5.94 -21.41 -28.02
N PHE A 504 5.07 -22.34 -28.42
CA PHE A 504 5.39 -23.44 -29.34
C PHE A 504 5.24 -23.08 -30.82
N SER A 505 4.75 -21.88 -31.15
CA SER A 505 4.47 -21.43 -32.53
C SER A 505 3.36 -22.24 -33.22
N ILE A 506 2.37 -22.67 -32.46
CA ILE A 506 1.16 -23.36 -32.93
C ILE A 506 0.16 -22.31 -33.44
N ASN A 507 -0.52 -22.59 -34.55
CA ASN A 507 -1.55 -21.72 -35.09
C ASN A 507 -2.84 -21.87 -34.29
N ILE A 508 -3.30 -20.79 -33.64
CA ILE A 508 -4.47 -20.84 -32.78
C ILE A 508 -5.77 -21.16 -33.52
N ASP A 509 -5.89 -20.72 -34.78
CA ASP A 509 -7.09 -20.93 -35.59
C ASP A 509 -7.20 -22.40 -36.03
N LEU A 510 -6.07 -23.08 -36.15
CA LEU A 510 -6.00 -24.52 -36.47
C LEU A 510 -6.09 -25.39 -35.22
N PHE A 511 -5.60 -24.90 -34.08
CA PHE A 511 -5.75 -25.57 -32.78
C PHE A 511 -7.21 -25.59 -32.29
N ASP A 512 -7.94 -24.50 -32.53
CA ASP A 512 -9.36 -24.36 -32.17
C ASP A 512 -10.32 -25.06 -33.17
N ASP A 513 -9.82 -25.63 -34.28
CA ASP A 513 -10.63 -26.44 -35.20
C ASP A 513 -10.82 -27.86 -34.62
N ASP A 514 -12.06 -28.20 -34.28
CA ASP A 514 -12.47 -29.52 -33.76
C ASP A 514 -12.06 -30.69 -34.69
N ASN A 515 -11.74 -30.42 -35.96
CA ASN A 515 -11.32 -31.43 -36.94
C ASN A 515 -9.80 -31.65 -36.98
N ASN A 516 -8.99 -30.84 -36.28
CA ASN A 516 -7.54 -30.89 -36.37
C ASN A 516 -6.90 -31.52 -35.12
N HIS A 517 -7.18 -32.81 -34.94
CA HIS A 517 -6.66 -33.60 -33.80
C HIS A 517 -5.13 -33.71 -33.75
N ASP A 518 -4.41 -33.43 -34.84
CA ASP A 518 -2.95 -33.52 -34.90
C ASP A 518 -2.25 -32.28 -34.34
N GLU A 519 -2.85 -31.08 -34.41
CA GLU A 519 -2.33 -29.89 -33.72
C GLU A 519 -2.76 -29.82 -32.25
N GLN A 520 -3.85 -30.50 -31.87
CA GLN A 520 -4.35 -30.55 -30.50
C GLN A 520 -3.59 -31.53 -29.58
N LYS A 521 -2.98 -32.58 -30.16
CA LYS A 521 -2.13 -33.56 -29.46
C LYS A 521 -0.73 -33.02 -29.23
#